data_AF-A0A3B9FNA5-F1
#
_entry.id   AF-A0A3B9FNA5-F1
#
_cell.length_a   1.000
_cell.length_b   1.000
_cell.length_c   1.000
_cell.angle_alpha   90.00
_cell.angle_beta   90.00
_cell.angle_gamma   90.00
#
_symmetry.space_group_name_H-M   'P 1'
#
loop_
_entity.id
_entity.type
_entity.pdbx_description
1 polymer ?
#
loop_
_entity_poly.entity_id
_entity_poly.type
_entity_poly.pdbx_seq_one_letter_code
_entity_poly.pdbx_strand_id
1 'polypeptide(L)'
;MTIPQIIRIYAQKFKSFTYIAVSNKLDIFFGTETGNSETVAREIADELTELGVENEVTDLSEFSVDDLSSIGKALIVVSTWGDGEPPAMVEDFYYDLEDGKAGDLPDLEYTIVALGDTSYDEFCGCGRKIDDYLQKAGAKCYMDRLELDTYYDDEVAEWKTKFYPKIQEMLGAG
;
A
#
# COMPACT_ATOMS: atom_id res chain seq x y z
N MET A 1 3.06 -46.27 -27.77
CA MET A 1 2.25 -45.46 -26.84
C MET A 1 1.53 -44.41 -27.66
N THR A 2 0.21 -44.32 -27.57
CA THR A 2 -0.58 -43.44 -28.44
C THR A 2 -0.53 -41.98 -27.93
N ILE A 3 -0.68 -41.00 -28.81
CA ILE A 3 -0.71 -39.57 -28.47
C ILE A 3 -1.65 -39.26 -27.27
N PRO A 4 -2.85 -39.88 -27.15
CA PRO A 4 -3.72 -39.68 -25.99
C PRO A 4 -3.14 -40.18 -24.65
N GLN A 5 -2.30 -41.23 -24.67
CA GLN A 5 -1.67 -41.77 -23.45
C GLN A 5 -0.56 -40.83 -22.94
N ILE A 6 0.16 -40.17 -23.84
CA ILE A 6 1.20 -39.19 -23.50
C ILE A 6 0.56 -37.96 -22.84
N ILE A 7 -0.51 -37.40 -23.42
CA ILE A 7 -1.22 -36.25 -22.86
C ILE A 7 -1.75 -36.53 -21.44
N ARG A 8 -2.27 -37.75 -21.21
CA ARG A 8 -2.78 -38.15 -19.89
C ARG A 8 -1.69 -38.25 -18.82
N ILE A 9 -0.49 -38.66 -19.20
CA ILE A 9 0.69 -38.72 -18.32
C ILE A 9 1.21 -37.31 -18.00
N TYR A 10 1.21 -36.39 -18.98
CA TYR A 10 1.58 -34.99 -18.74
C TYR A 10 0.56 -34.26 -17.87
N ALA A 11 -0.75 -34.45 -18.09
CA ALA A 11 -1.79 -33.82 -17.28
C ALA A 11 -1.80 -34.29 -15.81
N GLN A 12 -1.32 -35.51 -15.53
CA GLN A 12 -1.21 -36.03 -14.15
C GLN A 12 0.05 -35.54 -13.41
N LYS A 13 1.08 -35.08 -14.12
CA LYS A 13 2.31 -34.53 -13.52
C LYS A 13 2.20 -33.06 -13.08
N PHE A 14 1.13 -32.37 -13.44
CA PHE A 14 0.85 -30.99 -13.02
C PHE A 14 -0.15 -30.88 -11.86
N LYS A 15 -0.32 -31.94 -11.06
CA LYS A 15 -1.03 -31.83 -9.79
C LYS A 15 -0.06 -31.38 -8.70
N SER A 16 -0.27 -30.13 -8.28
CA SER A 16 0.31 -29.47 -7.12
C SER A 16 1.71 -28.87 -7.31
N PHE A 17 1.82 -27.92 -8.22
CA PHE A 17 2.54 -26.69 -7.88
C PHE A 17 1.46 -25.72 -7.40
N THR A 18 1.51 -25.34 -6.12
CA THR A 18 0.76 -24.18 -5.67
C THR A 18 1.38 -23.00 -6.41
N TYR A 19 0.72 -22.53 -7.47
CA TYR A 19 1.00 -21.22 -7.99
C TYR A 19 0.60 -20.26 -6.86
N ILE A 20 1.58 -19.68 -6.20
CA ILE A 20 1.36 -18.40 -5.53
C ILE A 20 1.09 -17.47 -6.70
N ALA A 21 -0.18 -17.28 -7.05
CA ALA A 21 -0.55 -16.13 -7.84
C ALA A 21 -0.13 -14.95 -6.96
N VAL A 22 0.98 -14.29 -7.30
CA VAL A 22 1.25 -12.97 -6.76
C VAL A 22 0.01 -12.17 -7.14
N SER A 23 -0.72 -11.71 -6.14
CA SER A 23 -1.90 -10.89 -6.35
C SER A 23 -1.46 -9.68 -7.18
N ASN A 24 -1.96 -9.56 -8.40
CA ASN A 24 -1.68 -8.40 -9.28
C ASN A 24 -2.61 -7.23 -8.91
N LYS A 25 -2.77 -7.00 -7.61
CA LYS A 25 -3.63 -5.99 -7.02
C LYS A 25 -2.77 -5.01 -6.23
N LEU A 26 -3.18 -3.74 -6.21
CA LEU A 26 -2.69 -2.75 -5.25
C LEU A 26 -3.62 -2.71 -4.02
N ASP A 27 -3.07 -2.92 -2.83
CA ASP A 27 -3.77 -2.66 -1.58
C ASP A 27 -3.61 -1.19 -1.18
N ILE A 28 -4.71 -0.45 -1.11
CA ILE A 28 -4.72 0.97 -0.77
C ILE A 28 -5.29 1.11 0.64
N PHE A 29 -4.52 1.72 1.53
CA PHE A 29 -4.91 1.96 2.91
C PHE A 29 -5.14 3.44 3.15
N PHE A 30 -6.10 3.78 4.00
CA PHE A 30 -6.21 5.15 4.51
C PHE A 30 -6.27 5.20 6.04
N GLY A 31 -5.69 6.25 6.59
CA GLY A 31 -5.80 6.63 8.00
C GLY A 31 -6.14 8.10 8.11
N THR A 32 -7.29 8.43 8.70
CA THR A 32 -7.86 9.77 8.67
C THR A 32 -8.58 10.11 9.96
N GLU A 33 -8.71 11.40 10.28
CA GLU A 33 -9.63 11.87 11.32
C GLU A 33 -10.84 12.60 10.71
N THR A 34 -10.61 13.48 9.73
CA THR A 34 -11.64 14.35 9.14
C THR A 34 -12.00 13.99 7.69
N GLY A 35 -11.44 12.91 7.15
CA GLY A 35 -11.79 12.38 5.82
C GLY A 35 -10.82 12.71 4.68
N ASN A 36 -9.85 13.61 4.85
CA ASN A 36 -8.97 14.03 3.73
C ASN A 36 -8.15 12.87 3.14
N SER A 37 -7.52 12.05 3.97
CA SER A 37 -6.75 10.90 3.51
C SER A 37 -7.62 9.84 2.83
N GLU A 38 -8.86 9.66 3.32
CA GLU A 38 -9.82 8.75 2.70
C GLU A 38 -10.21 9.23 1.30
N THR A 39 -10.51 10.53 1.15
CA THR A 39 -10.83 11.13 -0.15
C THR A 39 -9.69 10.91 -1.14
N VAL A 40 -8.45 11.23 -0.76
CA VAL A 40 -7.27 11.05 -1.63
C VAL A 40 -7.09 9.57 -2.01
N ALA A 41 -7.23 8.65 -1.05
CA ALA A 41 -7.11 7.21 -1.30
C ALA A 41 -8.17 6.70 -2.29
N ARG A 42 -9.43 7.10 -2.11
CA ARG A 42 -10.55 6.69 -2.97
C ARG A 42 -10.45 7.29 -4.37
N GLU A 43 -10.05 8.55 -4.50
CA GLU A 43 -9.83 9.16 -5.82
C GLU A 43 -8.73 8.45 -6.61
N ILE A 44 -7.61 8.12 -5.95
CA ILE A 44 -6.53 7.34 -6.57
C ILE A 44 -7.05 5.95 -6.99
N ALA A 45 -7.82 5.29 -6.12
CA ALA A 45 -8.39 3.97 -6.39
C ALA A 45 -9.34 3.97 -7.60
N ASP A 46 -10.24 4.95 -7.67
CA ASP A 46 -11.19 5.10 -8.78
C ASP A 46 -10.45 5.34 -10.10
N GLU A 47 -9.49 6.27 -10.12
CA GLU A 47 -8.67 6.56 -11.31
C GLU A 47 -7.83 5.35 -11.76
N LEU A 48 -7.24 4.60 -10.82
CA LEU A 48 -6.51 3.35 -11.13
C LEU A 48 -7.43 2.26 -11.68
N THR A 49 -8.66 2.17 -11.18
CA THR A 49 -9.68 1.24 -11.70
C THR A 49 -10.02 1.57 -13.15
N GLU A 50 -10.17 2.86 -13.50
CA GLU A 50 -10.37 3.30 -14.89
C GLU A 50 -9.17 2.95 -15.79
N LEU A 51 -7.96 2.91 -15.22
CA LEU A 51 -6.72 2.50 -15.89
C LEU A 51 -6.50 0.97 -15.92
N GLY A 52 -7.47 0.18 -15.42
CA GLY A 52 -7.42 -1.28 -15.45
C GLY A 52 -6.54 -1.92 -14.37
N VAL A 53 -6.18 -1.18 -13.33
CA VAL A 53 -5.44 -1.70 -12.16
C VAL A 53 -6.42 -2.21 -11.12
N GLU A 54 -6.33 -3.50 -10.80
CA GLU A 54 -7.08 -4.08 -9.69
C GLU A 54 -6.57 -3.51 -8.36
N ASN A 55 -7.48 -3.00 -7.53
CA ASN A 55 -7.14 -2.40 -6.25
C ASN A 55 -8.28 -2.59 -5.23
N GLU A 56 -7.96 -2.42 -3.95
CA GLU A 56 -8.94 -2.39 -2.86
C GLU A 56 -8.55 -1.30 -1.87
N VAL A 57 -9.56 -0.60 -1.34
CA VAL A 57 -9.37 0.46 -0.35
C VAL A 57 -9.82 -0.05 1.02
N THR A 58 -8.94 -0.01 2.01
CA THR A 58 -9.18 -0.48 3.39
C THR A 58 -8.86 0.62 4.40
N ASP A 59 -9.72 0.78 5.40
CA ASP A 59 -9.46 1.64 6.55
C ASP A 59 -8.40 0.98 7.46
N LEU A 60 -7.35 1.71 7.83
CA LEU A 60 -6.31 1.18 8.72
C LEU A 60 -6.84 0.78 10.11
N SER A 61 -7.95 1.35 10.56
CA SER A 61 -8.60 0.95 11.82
C SER A 61 -9.20 -0.45 11.77
N GLU A 62 -9.40 -1.02 10.57
CA GLU A 62 -9.95 -2.35 10.34
C GLU A 62 -8.87 -3.36 9.89
N PHE A 63 -7.60 -2.96 9.83
CA PHE A 63 -6.51 -3.75 9.28
C PHE A 63 -5.44 -4.09 10.32
N SER A 64 -5.02 -5.36 10.38
CA SER A 64 -3.97 -5.83 11.30
C SER A 64 -2.59 -5.80 10.63
N VAL A 65 -1.57 -5.34 11.35
CA VAL A 65 -0.18 -5.38 10.85
C VAL A 65 0.33 -6.80 10.59
N ASP A 66 -0.25 -7.81 11.25
CA ASP A 66 0.09 -9.22 11.04
C ASP A 66 -0.21 -9.67 9.60
N ASP A 67 -1.20 -9.06 8.97
CA ASP A 67 -1.66 -9.37 7.62
C ASP A 67 -0.81 -8.68 6.53
N LEU A 68 0.09 -7.75 6.90
CA LEU A 68 1.01 -7.09 5.94
C LEU A 68 1.89 -8.09 5.17
N SER A 69 2.25 -9.20 5.81
CA SER A 69 3.04 -10.28 5.20
C SER A 69 2.34 -10.99 4.02
N SER A 70 1.02 -10.82 3.91
CA SER A 70 0.21 -11.38 2.82
C SER A 70 0.07 -10.44 1.62
N ILE A 71 0.56 -9.21 1.73
CA ILE A 71 0.42 -8.14 0.74
C ILE A 71 1.72 -8.01 -0.07
N GLY A 72 1.57 -7.90 -1.39
CA GLY A 72 2.69 -7.64 -2.28
C GLY A 72 2.95 -6.15 -2.48
N LYS A 73 1.90 -5.36 -2.74
CA LYS A 73 2.02 -3.93 -3.11
C LYS A 73 1.00 -3.10 -2.34
N ALA A 74 1.49 -2.07 -1.65
CA ALA A 74 0.66 -1.17 -0.87
C ALA A 74 0.81 0.30 -1.27
N LEU A 75 -0.26 1.07 -1.13
CA LEU A 75 -0.26 2.52 -1.04
C LEU A 75 -0.91 2.90 0.29
N ILE A 76 -0.19 3.60 1.17
CA ILE A 76 -0.74 4.05 2.46
C ILE A 76 -0.96 5.56 2.42
N VAL A 77 -2.19 6.01 2.63
CA VAL A 77 -2.57 7.42 2.67
C VAL A 77 -2.96 7.80 4.09
N VAL A 78 -2.14 8.58 4.79
CA VAL A 78 -2.32 8.79 6.24
C VAL A 78 -2.15 10.24 6.64
N SER A 79 -3.07 10.76 7.45
CA SER A 79 -2.95 12.09 8.04
C SER A 79 -2.13 12.03 9.32
N THR A 80 -1.57 13.17 9.70
CA THR A 80 -0.93 13.37 11.00
C THR A 80 -1.85 14.16 11.92
N TRP A 81 -1.83 13.84 13.21
CA TRP A 81 -2.49 14.62 14.26
C TRP A 81 -1.48 15.16 15.26
N GLY A 82 -1.82 16.27 15.90
CA GLY A 82 -1.01 16.89 16.97
C GLY A 82 0.44 17.17 16.56
N ASP A 83 1.37 16.70 17.38
CA ASP A 83 2.82 16.81 17.24
C ASP A 83 3.39 15.51 16.63
N GLY A 84 2.77 15.02 15.54
CA GLY A 84 3.29 13.86 14.81
C GLY A 84 2.70 12.52 15.24
N GLU A 85 1.59 12.54 15.97
CA GLU A 85 0.81 11.37 16.34
C GLU A 85 -0.04 10.83 15.15
N PRO A 86 -0.36 9.53 15.15
CA PRO A 86 -1.39 9.01 14.26
C PRO A 86 -2.78 9.58 14.63
N PRO A 87 -3.73 9.60 13.68
CA PRO A 87 -5.14 9.76 13.99
C PRO A 87 -5.59 8.69 14.99
N ALA A 88 -6.57 8.99 15.85
CA ALA A 88 -6.95 8.10 16.94
C ALA A 88 -7.34 6.69 16.44
N MET A 89 -8.00 6.63 15.28
CA MET A 89 -8.43 5.36 14.66
C MET A 89 -7.27 4.53 14.10
N VAL A 90 -6.08 5.11 13.94
CA VAL A 90 -4.89 4.47 13.37
C VAL A 90 -3.88 4.07 14.46
N GLU A 91 -4.12 4.44 15.73
CA GLU A 91 -3.20 4.19 16.85
C GLU A 91 -2.80 2.71 16.95
N ASP A 92 -3.75 1.78 16.90
CA ASP A 92 -3.46 0.34 17.03
C ASP A 92 -2.52 -0.14 15.93
N PHE A 93 -2.80 0.18 14.66
CA PHE A 93 -1.93 -0.15 13.54
C PHE A 93 -0.54 0.48 13.70
N TYR A 94 -0.49 1.75 14.07
CA TYR A 94 0.75 2.51 14.21
C TYR A 94 1.65 1.94 15.31
N TYR A 95 1.10 1.70 16.51
CA TYR A 95 1.88 1.22 17.65
C TYR A 95 2.25 -0.26 17.50
N ASP A 96 1.41 -1.07 16.87
CA ASP A 96 1.74 -2.46 16.56
C ASP A 96 2.91 -2.55 15.57
N LEU A 97 2.97 -1.63 14.61
CA LEU A 97 4.09 -1.51 13.69
C LEU A 97 5.36 -1.00 14.38
N GLU A 98 5.24 -0.02 15.29
CA GLU A 98 6.35 0.49 16.12
C GLU A 98 6.95 -0.61 17.00
N ASP A 99 6.10 -1.44 17.61
CA ASP A 99 6.48 -2.59 18.45
C ASP A 99 7.06 -3.77 17.64
N GLY A 100 7.03 -3.67 16.31
CA GLY A 100 7.56 -4.69 15.40
C GLY A 100 6.69 -5.95 15.29
N LYS A 101 5.39 -5.86 15.59
CA LYS A 101 4.47 -7.01 15.52
C LYS A 101 4.30 -7.56 14.10
N ALA A 102 4.45 -6.71 13.09
CA ALA A 102 4.43 -7.12 11.69
C ALA A 102 5.52 -8.15 11.31
N GLY A 103 6.60 -8.24 12.09
CA GLY A 103 7.74 -9.09 11.77
C GLY A 103 8.52 -8.62 10.54
N ASP A 104 9.09 -9.57 9.80
CA ASP A 104 9.83 -9.28 8.55
C ASP A 104 8.87 -9.22 7.35
N LEU A 105 9.01 -8.18 6.53
CA LEU A 105 8.17 -7.88 5.35
C LEU A 105 8.99 -7.81 4.05
N PRO A 106 9.81 -8.83 3.70
CA PRO A 106 10.76 -8.76 2.58
C PRO A 106 10.10 -8.67 1.19
N ASP A 107 8.84 -9.09 1.11
CA ASP A 107 8.02 -9.17 -0.10
C ASP A 107 7.06 -7.99 -0.26
N LEU A 108 6.92 -7.14 0.78
CA LEU A 108 6.08 -5.94 0.72
C LEU A 108 6.83 -4.82 0.01
N GLU A 109 6.24 -4.31 -1.07
CA GLU A 109 6.64 -3.07 -1.71
C GLU A 109 5.56 -2.00 -1.44
N TYR A 110 5.95 -0.80 -1.02
CA TYR A 110 4.97 0.24 -0.66
C TYR A 110 5.38 1.65 -1.10
N THR A 111 4.43 2.58 -1.06
CA THR A 111 4.66 4.02 -1.01
C THR A 111 3.66 4.66 -0.06
N ILE A 112 3.93 5.90 0.35
CA ILE A 112 3.10 6.63 1.32
C ILE A 112 2.74 8.00 0.76
N VAL A 113 1.46 8.37 0.93
CA VAL A 113 0.98 9.74 0.80
C VAL A 113 0.64 10.23 2.22
N ALA A 114 1.49 11.06 2.78
CA ALA A 114 1.34 11.60 4.12
C ALA A 114 0.73 12.99 4.06
N LEU A 115 -0.36 13.21 4.80
CA LEU A 115 -0.99 14.51 4.95
C LEU A 115 -0.58 15.12 6.29
N GLY A 116 -0.22 16.39 6.27
CA GLY A 116 0.13 17.17 7.45
C GLY A 116 -0.13 18.66 7.24
N ASP A 117 0.37 19.46 8.16
CA ASP A 117 0.29 20.92 8.10
C ASP A 117 1.66 21.47 8.54
N THR A 118 2.28 22.27 7.68
CA THR A 118 3.63 22.83 7.94
C THR A 118 3.64 23.86 9.07
N SER A 119 2.47 24.26 9.57
CA SER A 119 2.31 25.10 10.77
C SER A 119 2.62 24.35 12.07
N TYR A 120 2.74 23.02 12.03
CA TYR A 120 3.13 22.16 13.15
C TYR A 120 4.58 21.69 13.00
N ASP A 121 5.26 21.45 14.12
CA ASP A 121 6.68 21.07 14.13
C ASP A 121 6.92 19.72 13.44
N GLU A 122 6.02 18.76 13.67
CA GLU A 122 6.11 17.40 13.15
C GLU A 122 5.28 17.23 11.86
N PHE A 123 5.61 18.05 10.84
CA PHE A 123 5.00 17.95 9.51
C PHE A 123 5.07 16.53 8.95
N CYS A 124 3.91 15.95 8.62
CA CYS A 124 3.76 14.57 8.14
C CYS A 124 4.35 13.48 9.07
N GLY A 125 4.47 13.77 10.37
CA GLY A 125 5.14 12.91 11.35
C GLY A 125 4.63 11.46 11.40
N CYS A 126 3.31 11.25 11.32
CA CYS A 126 2.74 9.90 11.32
C CYS A 126 3.22 9.09 10.10
N GLY A 127 3.07 9.64 8.89
CA GLY A 127 3.48 8.97 7.66
C GLY A 127 5.00 8.75 7.56
N ARG A 128 5.80 9.67 8.13
CA ARG A 128 7.26 9.51 8.25
C ARG A 128 7.64 8.33 9.14
N LYS A 129 6.99 8.20 10.31
CA LYS A 129 7.29 7.10 11.25
C LYS A 129 6.81 5.75 10.71
N ILE A 130 5.64 5.69 10.06
CA ILE A 130 5.19 4.47 9.37
C ILE A 130 6.20 4.05 8.29
N ASP A 131 6.73 5.00 7.50
CA ASP A 131 7.80 4.72 6.54
C ASP A 131 9.02 4.07 7.23
N ASP A 132 9.51 4.69 8.30
CA ASP A 132 10.66 4.18 9.06
C ASP A 132 10.42 2.77 9.61
N TYR A 133 9.23 2.48 10.12
CA TYR A 133 8.90 1.16 10.67
C TYR A 133 8.81 0.09 9.58
N LEU A 134 8.20 0.39 8.43
CA LEU A 134 8.15 -0.52 7.29
C LEU A 134 9.55 -0.82 6.74
N GLN A 135 10.42 0.20 6.62
CA GLN A 135 11.81 -0.01 6.22
C GLN A 135 12.58 -0.88 7.22
N LYS A 136 12.37 -0.68 8.52
CA LYS A 136 12.98 -1.52 9.57
C LYS A 136 12.51 -2.98 9.50
N ALA A 137 11.26 -3.21 9.10
CA ALA A 137 10.70 -4.54 8.84
C ALA A 137 11.21 -5.15 7.51
N GLY A 138 11.98 -4.43 6.70
CA GLY A 138 12.54 -4.93 5.44
C GLY A 138 11.64 -4.76 4.21
N ALA A 139 10.52 -4.05 4.34
CA ALA A 139 9.69 -3.65 3.21
C ALA A 139 10.43 -2.65 2.32
N LYS A 140 10.07 -2.60 1.02
CA LYS A 140 10.75 -1.78 0.02
C LYS A 140 9.88 -0.62 -0.42
N CYS A 141 10.35 0.60 -0.19
CA CYS A 141 9.73 1.78 -0.76
C CYS A 141 9.95 1.80 -2.29
N TYR A 142 8.89 1.64 -3.09
CA TYR A 142 9.03 1.67 -4.55
C TYR A 142 9.01 3.09 -5.10
N MET A 143 8.45 4.07 -4.38
CA MET A 143 8.42 5.48 -4.77
C MET A 143 8.48 6.33 -3.51
N ASP A 144 9.27 7.40 -3.54
CA ASP A 144 9.44 8.30 -2.40
C ASP A 144 8.08 8.77 -1.84
N ARG A 145 7.99 8.82 -0.52
CA ARG A 145 6.81 9.33 0.19
C ARG A 145 6.45 10.72 -0.33
N LEU A 146 5.18 10.92 -0.66
CA LEU A 146 4.60 12.23 -0.89
C LEU A 146 4.21 12.84 0.44
N GLU A 147 4.64 14.08 0.71
CA GLU A 147 4.25 14.83 1.90
C GLU A 147 3.41 16.02 1.47
N LEU A 148 2.19 16.11 1.98
CA LEU A 148 1.16 17.06 1.58
C LEU A 148 0.87 18.03 2.72
N ASP A 149 0.91 19.33 2.42
CA ASP A 149 0.41 20.40 3.29
C ASP A 149 -1.09 20.62 3.05
N THR A 150 -1.73 21.56 3.74
CA THR A 150 -3.18 21.85 3.71
C THR A 150 -3.81 22.10 2.34
N TYR A 151 -3.04 22.59 1.37
CA TYR A 151 -3.45 22.76 -0.03
C TYR A 151 -2.57 21.87 -0.89
N TYR A 152 -3.11 20.74 -1.34
CA TYR A 152 -2.31 19.64 -1.89
C TYR A 152 -2.74 19.15 -3.28
N ASP A 153 -3.77 19.75 -3.88
CA ASP A 153 -4.38 19.23 -5.11
C ASP A 153 -3.38 19.15 -6.28
N ASP A 154 -2.53 20.18 -6.43
CA ASP A 154 -1.53 20.25 -7.51
C ASP A 154 -0.39 19.24 -7.29
N GLU A 155 0.06 19.09 -6.05
CA GLU A 155 1.10 18.14 -5.64
C GLU A 155 0.64 16.69 -5.84
N VAL A 156 -0.61 16.38 -5.46
CA VAL A 156 -1.23 15.07 -5.71
C VAL A 156 -1.34 14.81 -7.21
N ALA A 157 -1.81 15.80 -7.99
CA ALA A 157 -1.92 15.66 -9.44
C ALA A 157 -0.55 15.40 -10.09
N GLU A 158 0.49 16.15 -9.71
CA GLU A 158 1.85 15.92 -10.22
C GLU A 158 2.36 14.52 -9.84
N TRP A 159 2.17 14.12 -8.58
CA TRP A 159 2.61 12.81 -8.10
C TRP A 159 1.93 11.66 -8.85
N LYS A 160 0.62 11.76 -9.10
CA LYS A 160 -0.17 10.78 -9.88
C LYS A 160 0.43 10.54 -11.28
N THR A 161 0.97 11.57 -11.93
CA THR A 161 1.61 11.42 -13.26
C THR A 161 2.82 10.48 -13.27
N LYS A 162 3.48 10.31 -12.12
CA LYS A 162 4.62 9.42 -11.92
C LYS A 162 4.18 8.06 -11.35
N PHE A 163 3.21 8.09 -10.43
CA PHE A 163 2.73 6.90 -9.73
C PHE A 163 1.95 5.94 -10.64
N TYR A 164 1.01 6.43 -11.45
CA TYR A 164 0.15 5.57 -12.29
C TYR A 164 0.91 4.71 -13.30
N PRO A 165 1.79 5.25 -14.16
CA PRO A 165 2.54 4.41 -15.09
C PRO A 165 3.44 3.41 -14.35
N LYS A 166 3.97 3.80 -13.19
CA LYS A 166 4.84 2.94 -12.39
C LYS A 166 4.09 1.75 -11.80
N ILE A 167 2.92 1.97 -11.19
CA ILE A 167 2.17 0.86 -10.60
C ILE A 167 1.58 -0.06 -11.67
N GLN A 168 1.20 0.47 -12.83
CA GLN A 168 0.81 -0.31 -14.00
C GLN A 168 1.93 -1.24 -14.47
N GLU A 169 3.16 -0.72 -14.62
CA GLU A 169 4.35 -1.52 -14.96
C GLU A 169 4.60 -2.62 -13.91
N MET A 170 4.58 -2.24 -12.62
CA MET A 170 4.85 -3.16 -11.52
C MET A 170 3.83 -4.29 -11.38
N LEU A 171 2.57 -4.07 -11.77
CA LEU A 171 1.50 -5.07 -11.73
C LEU A 171 1.31 -5.81 -13.07
N GLY A 172 2.06 -5.45 -14.11
CA GLY A 172 1.90 -6.01 -15.45
C GLY A 172 0.57 -5.63 -16.12
N ALA A 173 -0.04 -4.53 -15.68
CA ALA A 173 -1.21 -3.92 -16.30
C ALA A 173 -0.74 -2.92 -17.38
N GLY A 174 -0.28 -3.44 -18.53
CA GLY A 174 0.21 -2.64 -19.66
C GLY A 174 -0.02 -3.31 -21.00
#